data_AF-A0A2J4R9L0-F1
#
_entry.id   AF-A0A2J4R9L0-F1
#
_cell.length_a   1.000
_cell.length_b   1.000
_cell.length_c   1.000
_cell.angle_alpha   90.00
_cell.angle_beta   90.00
_cell.angle_gamma   90.00
#
_symmetry.space_group_name_H-M   'P 1'
#
loop_
_entity.id
_entity.type
_entity.pdbx_description
1 polymer ?
#
loop_
_entity_poly.entity_id
_entity_poly.type
_entity_poly.pdbx_seq_one_letter_code
_entity_poly.pdbx_strand_id
1 'polypeptide(L)'
;MLGVVEMLPAKIMDLVNKLTEMTKKGNLKWEYDYYNDKVTAHLDYFTISMMYVFDSDTGIAYIHVDYLDNSNGQWYRFTTDSNYYDFSAAKLLYDEAQASQFDVKF
;
A
#
# COMPACT_ATOMS: atom_id res chain seq x y z
N MET A 1 -9.31 0.62 24.06
CA MET A 1 -9.98 1.58 23.15
C MET A 1 -10.16 0.83 21.84
N LEU A 2 -11.38 0.41 21.51
CA LEU A 2 -11.66 -0.34 20.29
C LEU A 2 -11.69 0.64 19.12
N GLY A 3 -10.54 0.85 18.49
CA GLY A 3 -10.45 1.58 17.23
C GLY A 3 -11.20 0.78 16.17
N VAL A 4 -12.11 1.44 15.47
CA VAL A 4 -12.93 0.86 14.42
C VAL A 4 -12.01 0.23 13.37
N VAL A 5 -12.05 -1.08 13.33
CA VAL A 5 -11.27 -1.89 12.40
C VAL A 5 -12.11 -2.05 11.15
N GLU A 6 -11.71 -1.38 10.07
CA GLU A 6 -12.47 -1.34 8.84
C GLU A 6 -11.67 -1.89 7.68
N MET A 7 -12.31 -2.81 6.97
CA MET A 7 -11.87 -3.23 5.65
C MET A 7 -11.73 -2.01 4.73
N LEU A 8 -10.81 -2.08 3.79
CA LEU A 8 -10.65 -1.09 2.75
C LEU A 8 -11.99 -0.86 2.04
N PRO A 9 -12.42 0.41 1.90
CA PRO A 9 -13.59 0.74 1.09
C PRO A 9 -13.46 0.20 -0.33
N ALA A 10 -14.57 -0.21 -0.95
CA ALA A 10 -14.56 -0.87 -2.26
C ALA A 10 -13.75 -0.11 -3.34
N LYS A 11 -13.84 1.22 -3.37
CA LYS A 11 -13.07 2.06 -4.31
C LYS A 11 -11.55 1.96 -4.11
N ILE A 12 -11.10 1.79 -2.87
CA ILE A 12 -9.69 1.64 -2.52
C ILE A 12 -9.24 0.22 -2.86
N MET A 13 -10.08 -0.78 -2.62
CA MET A 13 -9.80 -2.15 -3.04
C MET A 13 -9.64 -2.26 -4.56
N ASP A 14 -10.51 -1.60 -5.34
CA ASP A 14 -10.40 -1.53 -6.80
C ASP A 14 -9.10 -0.85 -7.24
N LEU A 15 -8.68 0.21 -6.55
CA LEU A 15 -7.41 0.89 -6.79
C LEU A 15 -6.22 -0.03 -6.51
N VAL A 16 -6.20 -0.71 -5.35
CA VAL A 16 -5.16 -1.68 -4.98
C VAL A 16 -5.01 -2.77 -6.03
N ASN A 17 -6.13 -3.35 -6.49
CA ASN A 17 -6.11 -4.39 -7.52
C ASN A 17 -5.52 -3.88 -8.84
N LYS A 18 -5.95 -2.70 -9.30
CA LYS A 18 -5.42 -2.08 -10.53
C LYS A 18 -3.93 -1.77 -10.44
N LEU A 19 -3.49 -1.17 -9.33
CA LEU A 19 -2.07 -0.88 -9.10
C LEU A 19 -1.23 -2.15 -9.05
N THR A 20 -1.77 -3.25 -8.52
CA THR A 20 -1.11 -4.57 -8.50
C THR A 20 -0.88 -5.08 -9.92
N GLU A 21 -1.91 -5.05 -10.76
CA GLU A 21 -1.78 -5.45 -12.16
C GLU A 21 -0.78 -4.58 -12.93
N MET A 22 -0.79 -3.27 -12.71
CA MET A 22 0.15 -2.34 -13.35
C MET A 22 1.60 -2.60 -12.89
N THR A 23 1.80 -2.85 -11.60
CA THR A 23 3.11 -3.16 -11.01
C THR A 23 3.68 -4.45 -11.58
N LYS A 24 2.89 -5.53 -11.61
CA LYS A 24 3.28 -6.82 -12.20
C LYS A 24 3.65 -6.75 -13.68
N LYS A 25 3.05 -5.80 -14.42
CA LYS A 25 3.34 -5.55 -15.84
C LYS A 25 4.55 -4.64 -16.05
N GLY A 26 5.16 -4.10 -14.99
CA GLY A 26 6.25 -3.11 -15.08
C GLY A 26 5.79 -1.72 -15.52
N ASN A 27 4.48 -1.44 -15.47
CA ASN A 27 3.90 -0.17 -15.91
C ASN A 27 3.89 0.91 -14.82
N LEU A 28 4.28 0.55 -13.60
CA LEU A 28 4.30 1.46 -12.46
C LEU A 28 5.68 1.40 -11.82
N LYS A 29 6.28 2.57 -11.60
CA LYS A 29 7.53 2.70 -10.87
C LYS A 29 7.23 3.05 -9.42
N TRP A 30 7.85 2.31 -8.52
CA TRP A 30 7.78 2.54 -7.09
C TRP A 30 9.13 3.03 -6.59
N GLU A 31 9.11 3.82 -5.53
CA GLU A 31 10.25 4.16 -4.69
C GLU A 31 10.09 3.41 -3.36
N TYR A 32 11.16 2.79 -2.87
CA TYR A 32 11.16 2.12 -1.56
C TYR A 32 12.00 2.89 -0.54
N ASP A 33 11.37 3.27 0.56
CA ASP A 33 12.00 3.83 1.75
C ASP A 33 12.13 2.75 2.82
N TYR A 34 13.35 2.23 2.94
CA TYR A 34 13.71 1.18 3.90
C TYR A 34 13.49 1.59 5.35
N TYR A 35 13.72 2.85 5.72
CA TYR A 35 13.63 3.27 7.12
C TYR A 35 12.21 3.35 7.63
N ASN A 36 11.25 3.51 6.72
CA ASN A 36 9.83 3.67 7.04
C ASN A 36 8.97 2.51 6.53
N ASP A 37 9.57 1.44 6.00
CA ASP A 37 8.88 0.32 5.35
C ASP A 37 7.75 0.79 4.43
N LYS A 38 8.10 1.75 3.56
CA LYS A 38 7.16 2.50 2.75
C LYS A 38 7.50 2.42 1.27
N VAL A 39 6.52 2.06 0.45
CA VAL A 39 6.61 2.17 -1.01
C VAL A 39 5.76 3.34 -1.50
N THR A 40 6.26 4.09 -2.48
CA THR A 40 5.56 5.27 -3.03
C THR A 40 5.58 5.24 -4.56
N ALA A 41 4.45 5.52 -5.20
CA ALA A 41 4.36 5.74 -6.64
C ALA A 41 3.76 7.13 -6.91
N HIS A 42 4.43 7.88 -7.78
CA HIS A 42 3.99 9.19 -8.23
C HIS A 42 3.33 9.07 -9.60
N LEU A 43 2.04 9.39 -9.68
CA LEU A 43 1.27 9.48 -10.92
C LEU A 43 0.82 10.92 -11.16
N ASP A 44 0.39 11.24 -12.38
CA ASP A 44 0.04 12.60 -12.78
C ASP A 44 -1.01 13.24 -11.85
N TYR A 45 -2.07 12.49 -11.54
CA TYR A 45 -3.21 13.00 -10.76
C TYR A 45 -3.14 12.70 -9.27
N PHE A 46 -2.31 11.74 -8.85
CA PHE A 46 -2.21 11.36 -7.45
C PHE A 46 -0.86 10.74 -7.12
N THR A 47 -0.48 10.83 -5.85
CA THR A 47 0.58 10.01 -5.28
C THR A 47 -0.06 8.95 -4.39
N ILE A 48 0.37 7.71 -4.53
CA ILE A 48 -0.05 6.61 -3.65
C ILE A 48 1.17 6.11 -2.89
N SER A 49 1.02 5.86 -1.61
CA SER A 49 2.04 5.17 -0.82
C SER A 49 1.45 4.13 0.09
N MET A 50 2.20 3.06 0.32
CA MET A 50 1.82 1.97 1.20
C MET A 50 2.89 1.72 2.24
N MET A 51 2.47 1.53 3.48
CA MET A 51 3.36 1.29 4.61
C MET A 51 2.95 0.01 5.33
N TYR A 52 3.92 -0.86 5.56
CA TYR A 52 3.74 -2.04 6.41
C TYR A 52 4.13 -1.71 7.85
N VAL A 53 3.26 -2.06 8.80
CA VAL A 53 3.50 -1.85 10.23
C VAL A 53 3.20 -3.14 10.97
N PHE A 54 4.10 -3.57 11.84
CA PHE A 54 3.85 -4.71 12.74
C PHE A 54 3.85 -4.24 14.19
N ASP A 55 2.72 -4.43 14.86
CA ASP A 55 2.60 -4.16 16.29
C ASP A 55 3.02 -5.42 17.07
N SER A 56 4.18 -5.34 17.75
CA SER A 56 4.73 -6.47 18.52
C SER A 56 3.95 -6.78 19.79
N ASP A 57 3.19 -5.82 20.33
CA ASP A 57 2.43 -6.01 21.57
C ASP A 57 1.14 -6.78 21.29
N THR A 58 0.49 -6.49 20.17
CA THR A 58 -0.75 -7.17 19.75
C THR A 58 -0.51 -8.34 18.79
N GLY A 59 0.66 -8.40 18.14
CA GLY A 59 0.97 -9.36 17.08
C GLY A 59 0.21 -9.11 15.78
N ILE A 60 -0.39 -7.93 15.62
CA ILE A 60 -1.20 -7.57 14.46
C ILE A 60 -0.33 -6.82 13.43
N ALA A 61 -0.42 -7.24 12.18
CA ALA A 61 0.19 -6.52 11.07
C ALA A 61 -0.84 -5.62 10.38
N TYR A 62 -0.41 -4.43 9.99
CA TYR A 62 -1.22 -3.41 9.32
C TYR A 62 -0.62 -3.04 7.98
N ILE A 63 -1.48 -2.70 7.02
CA ILE A 63 -1.10 -1.95 5.84
C ILE A 63 -1.84 -0.62 5.88
N HIS A 64 -1.09 0.47 5.82
CA HIS A 64 -1.63 1.79 5.53
C HIS A 64 -1.55 2.06 4.03
N VAL A 65 -2.64 2.53 3.45
CA VAL A 65 -2.76 3.01 2.07
C VAL A 65 -3.02 4.50 2.11
N ASP A 66 -2.01 5.28 1.75
CA ASP A 66 -2.06 6.73 1.70
C ASP A 66 -2.25 7.19 0.27
N TYR A 67 -3.26 8.03 0.03
CA TYR A 67 -3.55 8.64 -1.25
C TYR A 67 -3.48 10.16 -1.11
N LEU A 68 -2.64 10.80 -1.92
CA LEU A 68 -2.57 12.24 -2.09
C LEU A 68 -3.22 12.59 -3.43
N ASP A 69 -4.30 13.38 -3.40
CA ASP A 69 -4.84 14.03 -4.59
C ASP A 69 -3.94 15.20 -4.98
N ASN A 70 -3.22 15.08 -6.09
CA ASN A 70 -2.26 16.12 -6.52
C ASN A 70 -2.97 17.41 -6.96
N SER A 71 -4.27 17.38 -7.27
CA SER A 71 -5.01 18.55 -7.77
C SER A 71 -5.32 19.57 -6.67
N ASN A 72 -5.49 19.11 -5.44
CA ASN A 72 -5.89 19.93 -4.29
C ASN A 72 -4.99 19.72 -3.06
N GLY A 73 -4.04 18.79 -3.12
CA GLY A 73 -3.13 18.47 -2.01
C GLY A 73 -3.78 17.70 -0.86
N GLN A 74 -5.01 17.18 -1.03
CA GLN A 74 -5.73 16.48 0.02
C GLN A 74 -5.17 15.07 0.21
N TRP A 75 -4.86 14.75 1.47
CA TRP A 75 -4.43 13.42 1.89
C TRP A 75 -5.61 12.61 2.41
N TYR A 76 -5.62 11.33 2.06
CA TYR A 76 -6.51 10.30 2.58
C TYR A 76 -5.68 9.12 3.05
N ARG A 77 -6.06 8.51 4.17
CA ARG A 77 -5.43 7.29 4.69
C ARG A 77 -6.51 6.24 4.91
N PHE A 78 -6.21 5.04 4.44
CA PHE A 78 -7.01 3.84 4.67
C PHE A 78 -6.12 2.79 5.31
N THR A 79 -6.68 1.93 6.15
CA THR A 79 -5.92 0.91 6.88
C THR A 79 -6.67 -0.41 6.80
N THR A 80 -5.93 -1.50 6.69
CA THR A 80 -6.42 -2.86 6.90
C THR A 80 -5.40 -3.64 7.72
N ASP A 81 -5.83 -4.71 8.37
CA ASP A 81 -4.97 -5.51 9.26
C ASP A 81 -5.09 -7.01 9.01
N SER A 82 -4.14 -7.77 9.53
CA SER A 82 -3.98 -9.21 9.28
C SER A 82 -5.18 -10.08 9.67
N ASN A 83 -6.18 -9.55 10.38
CA ASN A 83 -7.41 -10.26 10.69
C ASN A 83 -8.49 -10.13 9.60
N TYR A 84 -8.28 -9.30 8.56
CA TYR A 84 -9.26 -9.00 7.51
C TYR A 84 -8.82 -9.54 6.14
N TYR A 85 -9.79 -9.86 5.29
CA TYR A 85 -9.52 -10.56 4.03
C TYR A 85 -8.78 -9.68 3.00
N ASP A 86 -9.01 -8.37 3.05
CA ASP A 86 -8.48 -7.36 2.13
C ASP A 86 -7.01 -7.03 2.43
N PHE A 87 -6.54 -7.30 3.65
CA PHE A 87 -5.12 -7.20 4.02
C PHE A 87 -4.23 -7.97 3.05
N SER A 88 -4.62 -9.19 2.70
CA SER A 88 -3.87 -10.04 1.77
C SER A 88 -3.60 -9.35 0.43
N ALA A 89 -4.59 -8.62 -0.09
CA ALA A 89 -4.48 -7.92 -1.37
C ALA A 89 -3.63 -6.66 -1.25
N ALA A 90 -3.81 -5.89 -0.18
CA ALA A 90 -2.97 -4.73 0.09
C ALA A 90 -1.50 -5.13 0.31
N LYS A 91 -1.26 -6.20 1.08
CA LYS A 91 0.07 -6.76 1.31
C LYS A 91 0.72 -7.25 0.01
N LEU A 92 -0.05 -7.90 -0.87
CA LEU A 92 0.45 -8.31 -2.19
C LEU A 92 0.92 -7.11 -3.01
N LEU A 93 0.15 -6.02 -3.06
CA LEU A 93 0.60 -4.81 -3.75
C LEU A 93 1.89 -4.25 -3.15
N TYR A 94 1.97 -4.18 -1.82
CA TYR A 94 3.18 -3.72 -1.12
C TYR A 94 4.41 -4.56 -1.51
N ASP A 95 4.28 -5.89 -1.50
CA ASP A 95 5.37 -6.80 -1.81
C ASP A 95 5.83 -6.69 -3.26
N GLU A 96 4.89 -6.63 -4.21
CA GLU A 96 5.19 -6.43 -5.63
C GLU A 96 5.84 -5.07 -5.89
N ALA A 97 5.37 -4.02 -5.19
CA ALA A 97 5.95 -2.68 -5.26
C ALA A 97 7.39 -2.67 -4.72
N GLN A 98 7.64 -3.29 -3.58
CA GLN A 98 8.97 -3.39 -2.98
C GLN A 98 9.91 -4.19 -3.90
N ALA A 99 9.43 -5.31 -4.44
CA ALA A 99 10.19 -6.16 -5.34
C ALA A 99 10.45 -5.51 -6.71
N SER A 100 9.67 -4.51 -7.13
CA SER A 100 9.81 -3.88 -8.44
C SER A 100 11.16 -3.18 -8.67
N GLN A 101 11.86 -2.82 -7.61
CA GLN A 101 13.23 -2.26 -7.66
C GLN A 101 14.33 -3.30 -7.42
N PHE A 102 13.97 -4.54 -7.07
CA PHE A 102 14.92 -5.59 -6.73
C PHE A 102 15.34 -6.37 -7.98
N ASP A 103 16.59 -6.20 -8.40
CA ASP A 103 17.20 -6.94 -9.52
C ASP A 103 18.19 -7.98 -8.99
N VAL A 104 17.81 -9.26 -9.06
CA VAL A 104 18.69 -10.38 -8.67
C VAL A 104 19.55 -10.79 -9.86
N LYS A 105 20.86 -10.69 -9.69
CA LYS A 105 21.84 -11.20 -10.67
C LYS A 105 22.34 -12.58 -10.24
N PHE A 106 22.33 -13.53 -11.16
CA PHE A 106 22.87 -14.88 -11.00
C PHE A 106 24.24 -15.01 -11.66
#